data_AF-A0A847GDG3-F1
#
_entry.id   AF-A0A847GDG3-F1
#
_cell.length_a   1.000
_cell.length_b   1.000
_cell.length_c   1.000
_cell.angle_alpha   90.00
_cell.angle_beta   90.00
_cell.angle_gamma   90.00
#
_symmetry.space_group_name_H-M   'P 1'
#
loop_
_entity.id
_entity.type
_entity.pdbx_description
1 polymer ?
#
loop_
_entity_poly.entity_id
_entity_poly.type
_entity_poly.pdbx_seq_one_letter_code
_entity_poly.pdbx_strand_id
1 'polypeptide(L)'
;MTEKLLDVAALAELLGCSERGVWRWRDSGRLPAPVTLGRLVRWREGDIQAWIQAGCPDVRRTRWTPPAAGCGCGGKGGCHA
;
A
#
# COMPACT_ATOMS: atom_id res chain seq x y z
N MET A 1 4.99 -12.29 16.49
CA MET A 1 5.36 -12.38 15.06
C MET A 1 5.88 -11.03 14.61
N THR A 2 7.09 -10.95 14.09
CA THR A 2 7.73 -9.71 13.61
C THR A 2 7.21 -9.35 12.23
N GLU A 3 6.44 -8.26 12.10
CA GLU A 3 6.07 -7.71 10.80
C GLU A 3 7.33 -7.27 10.05
N LYS A 4 7.54 -7.83 8.85
CA LYS A 4 8.65 -7.43 7.98
C LYS A 4 8.28 -6.19 7.18
N LEU A 5 9.23 -5.26 7.13
CA LEU A 5 9.17 -4.08 6.28
C LEU A 5 9.98 -4.35 5.01
N LEU A 6 9.31 -4.35 3.87
CA LEU A 6 9.89 -4.46 2.55
C LEU A 6 10.44 -3.10 2.12
N ASP A 7 11.69 -3.09 1.67
CA ASP A 7 12.26 -2.00 0.90
C ASP A 7 11.77 -2.03 -0.56
N VAL A 8 12.15 -1.00 -1.32
CA VAL A 8 11.75 -0.85 -2.72
C VAL A 8 12.27 -1.99 -3.60
N ALA A 9 13.46 -2.54 -3.30
CA ALA A 9 14.05 -3.62 -4.08
C ALA A 9 13.33 -4.95 -3.81
N ALA A 10 13.04 -5.24 -2.54
CA ALA A 10 12.22 -6.39 -2.16
C ALA A 10 10.81 -6.31 -2.75
N LEU A 11 10.20 -5.13 -2.75
CA LEU A 11 8.88 -4.92 -3.38
C LEU A 11 8.93 -5.08 -4.89
N ALA A 12 10.00 -4.60 -5.54
CA ALA A 12 10.27 -4.75 -6.96
C ALA A 12 10.39 -6.22 -7.37
N GLU A 13 11.21 -6.99 -6.65
CA GLU A 13 11.37 -8.44 -6.84
C GLU A 13 10.04 -9.18 -6.68
N LEU A 14 9.27 -8.84 -5.64
CA LEU A 14 7.99 -9.49 -5.35
C LEU A 14 6.91 -9.20 -6.41
N LEU A 15 6.95 -8.02 -7.02
CA LEU A 15 6.05 -7.62 -8.11
C LEU A 15 6.60 -7.96 -9.50
N GLY A 16 7.82 -8.48 -9.61
CA GLY A 16 8.51 -8.70 -10.89
C GLY A 16 8.73 -7.41 -11.70
N CYS A 17 8.82 -6.25 -11.03
CA CYS A 17 8.96 -4.94 -11.65
C CYS A 17 10.29 -4.31 -11.27
N SER A 18 10.83 -3.37 -12.07
CA SER A 18 12.01 -2.59 -11.67
C SER A 18 11.65 -1.55 -10.59
N GLU A 19 12.62 -1.19 -9.74
CA GLU A 19 12.46 -0.15 -8.69
C GLU A 19 11.86 1.16 -9.24
N ARG A 20 12.27 1.58 -10.44
CA ARG A 20 11.71 2.77 -11.11
C ARG A 20 10.21 2.63 -11.39
N GLY A 21 9.75 1.43 -11.74
CA GLY A 21 8.33 1.12 -11.94
C GLY A 21 7.54 1.26 -10.65
N VAL A 22 8.10 0.77 -9.53
CA VAL A 22 7.53 0.94 -8.18
C VAL A 22 7.37 2.42 -7.84
N TRP A 23 8.39 3.25 -8.09
CA TRP A 23 8.28 4.70 -7.88
C TRP A 23 7.20 5.36 -8.76
N ARG A 24 7.06 4.94 -10.02
CA ARG A 24 5.98 5.43 -10.90
C ARG A 24 4.59 5.02 -10.42
N TRP A 25 4.44 3.79 -9.91
CA TRP A 25 3.16 3.31 -9.37
C TRP A 25 2.80 4.03 -8.07
N ARG A 26 3.80 4.33 -7.23
CA ARG A 26 3.64 5.18 -6.05
C ARG A 26 3.17 6.57 -6.45
N ASP A 27 3.82 7.21 -7.42
CA ASP A 27 3.46 8.54 -7.91
C ASP A 27 2.05 8.57 -8.52
N SER A 28 1.68 7.51 -9.23
CA SER A 28 0.31 7.31 -9.75
C SER A 28 -0.72 7.04 -8.65
N GLY A 29 -0.29 6.76 -7.42
CA GLY A 29 -1.14 6.40 -6.30
C GLY A 29 -1.77 5.01 -6.42
N ARG A 30 -1.12 4.10 -7.16
CA ARG A 30 -1.52 2.70 -7.31
C ARG A 30 -1.10 1.85 -6.11
N LEU A 31 0.02 2.19 -5.48
CA LEU A 31 0.58 1.45 -4.35
C LEU A 31 -0.03 1.87 -3.01
N PRO A 32 -0.04 0.97 -2.02
CA PRO A 32 -0.47 1.29 -0.67
C PRO A 32 0.47 2.28 0.02
N ALA A 33 -0.05 2.93 1.07
CA ALA A 33 0.64 3.98 1.80
C ALA A 33 1.98 3.45 2.36
N PRO A 34 3.11 4.06 2.00
CA PRO A 34 4.39 3.64 2.53
C PRO A 34 4.56 4.10 3.98
N VAL A 35 5.29 3.31 4.74
CA VAL A 35 5.84 3.64 6.05
C VAL A 35 7.12 4.46 5.86
N THR A 36 7.07 5.74 6.19
CA THR A 36 8.23 6.64 6.13
C THR A 36 9.03 6.57 7.43
N LEU A 37 10.24 6.02 7.35
CA LEU A 37 11.22 6.00 8.43
C LEU A 37 12.26 7.09 8.16
N GLY A 38 11.86 8.34 8.42
CA GLY A 38 12.65 9.53 8.08
C GLY A 38 12.78 9.70 6.56
N ARG A 39 13.99 9.51 6.03
CA ARG A 39 14.26 9.55 4.58
C ARG A 39 13.99 8.21 3.87
N LEU A 40 13.82 7.11 4.61
CA LEU A 40 13.59 5.80 4.02
C LEU A 40 12.09 5.54 3.86
N VAL A 41 11.72 5.05 2.69
CA VAL A 41 10.36 4.64 2.35
C VAL A 41 10.32 3.11 2.39
N ARG A 42 9.49 2.53 3.25
CA ARG A 42 9.30 1.08 3.37
C ARG A 42 7.82 0.70 3.31
N TRP A 43 7.51 -0.54 2.98
CA TRP A 43 6.16 -1.07 2.95
C TRP A 43 6.04 -2.24 3.92
N ARG A 44 4.89 -2.42 4.57
CA ARG A 44 4.65 -3.62 5.38
C ARG A 44 4.37 -4.78 4.44
N GLU A 45 5.02 -5.91 4.67
CA GLU A 45 4.81 -7.13 3.87
C GLU A 45 3.34 -7.56 3.88
N GLY A 46 2.67 -7.50 5.04
CA GLY A 46 1.26 -7.86 5.17
C GLY A 46 0.32 -6.95 4.35
N ASP A 47 0.62 -5.66 4.26
CA ASP A 47 -0.18 -4.72 3.46
C ASP A 47 -0.03 -5.00 1.96
N ILE A 48 1.19 -5.29 1.51
CA ILE A 48 1.47 -5.64 0.12
C ILE A 48 0.79 -6.97 -0.24
N GLN A 49 0.88 -7.98 0.63
CA GLN A 49 0.19 -9.26 0.39
C GLN A 49 -1.32 -9.08 0.29
N ALA A 50 -1.93 -8.35 1.21
CA ALA A 50 -3.36 -8.06 1.17
C ALA A 50 -3.77 -7.29 -0.09
N TRP A 51 -2.92 -6.35 -0.54
CA TRP A 51 -3.14 -5.58 -1.76
C TRP A 51 -3.05 -6.46 -3.02
N ILE A 52 -2.10 -7.39 -3.06
CA ILE A 52 -1.99 -8.37 -4.15
C ILE A 52 -3.20 -9.30 -4.17
N GLN A 53 -3.62 -9.80 -3.00
CA GLN A 53 -4.82 -10.64 -2.86
C GLN A 53 -6.11 -9.90 -3.29
N ALA A 54 -6.17 -8.59 -3.05
CA ALA A 54 -7.27 -7.75 -3.50
C ALA A 54 -7.24 -7.44 -5.01
N GLY A 55 -6.22 -7.91 -5.74
CA GLY A 55 -6.11 -7.76 -7.19
C GLY A 55 -5.46 -6.45 -7.65
N CYS A 56 -4.47 -5.93 -6.92
CA CYS A 56 -3.75 -4.71 -7.29
C CYS A 56 -4.68 -3.48 -7.50
N PRO A 57 -5.58 -3.17 -6.54
CA PRO A 57 -6.50 -2.06 -6.71
C PRO A 57 -5.76 -0.72 -6.70
N ASP A 58 -6.21 0.19 -7.56
CA ASP A 58 -5.77 1.58 -7.59
C ASP A 58 -6.11 2.30 -6.28
N VAL A 59 -5.18 2.36 -5.33
CA VAL A 59 -5.41 2.93 -3.99
C VAL A 59 -5.98 4.34 -4.05
N ARG A 60 -5.52 5.17 -4.99
CA ARG A 60 -6.02 6.53 -5.19
C ARG A 60 -7.48 6.58 -5.68
N ARG A 61 -7.90 5.60 -6.49
CA ARG A 61 -9.22 5.57 -7.14
C ARG A 61 -10.26 4.80 -6.32
N THR A 62 -9.87 3.66 -5.77
CA THR A 62 -10.75 2.78 -4.99
C THR A 62 -10.72 3.10 -3.50
N ARG A 63 -9.81 3.98 -3.07
CA ARG A 63 -9.57 4.31 -1.66
C ARG A 63 -9.29 3.07 -0.82
N TRP A 64 -8.64 2.08 -1.45
CA TRP A 64 -8.28 0.83 -0.81
C TRP A 64 -7.36 1.11 0.38
N THR A 65 -7.72 0.56 1.53
CA THR A 65 -6.99 0.77 2.78
C THR A 65 -6.39 -0.56 3.22
N PRO A 66 -5.09 -0.60 3.56
CA PRO A 66 -4.49 -1.81 4.06
C PRO A 66 -5.16 -2.28 5.36
N PRO A 67 -5.30 -3.60 5.57
CA PRO A 67 -5.94 -4.14 6.77
C PRO A 67 -5.17 -3.78 8.05
N ALA A 68 -3.85 -3.58 8.01
CA ALA A 68 -3.06 -3.18 9.17
C ALA A 68 -3.19 -1.69 9.54
N ALA A 69 -3.69 -0.84 8.63
CA ALA A 69 -3.99 0.56 8.90
C ALA A 69 -5.37 0.76 9.58
N GLY A 70 -6.03 -0.33 9.96
CA GLY A 70 -7.36 -0.36 10.54
C GLY A 70 -7.43 0.17 11.98
N CYS A 71 -7.42 1.49 12.14
CA CYS A 71 -8.34 2.14 13.07
C CYS A 71 -8.71 3.55 12.56
N GLY A 72 -9.93 3.71 12.07
CA GLY A 72 -10.43 5.02 11.67
C GLY A 72 -11.63 4.92 10.74
N CYS A 73 -12.82 4.89 11.34
CA CYS A 73 -14.08 5.24 10.71
C CYS A 73 -13.90 6.36 9.65
N GLY A 74 -13.97 5.99 8.37
CA GLY A 74 -13.77 6.92 7.24
C GLY A 74 -14.91 6.87 6.24
N GLY A 75 -16.13 6.52 6.69
CA GLY A 75 -17.34 6.55 5.88
C GLY A 75 -17.74 7.99 5.56
N LYS A 76 -17.37 8.48 4.38
CA LYS A 76 -18.14 9.54 3.72
C LYS A 76 -19.33 8.89 3.04
N GLY A 77 -20.45 8.82 3.76
CA GLY A 77 -21.75 8.44 3.24
C GLY A 77 -22.79 9.03 4.18
N GLY A 78 -23.57 10.00 3.70
CA GLY A 78 -24.66 10.56 4.46
C GLY A 78 -25.64 9.44 4.83
N CYS A 79 -25.85 9.24 6.12
CA CYS A 79 -27.00 8.53 6.63
C CYS A 79 -28.21 9.43 6.34
N HIS A 80 -28.97 9.15 5.28
CA HIS A 80 -30.28 9.76 5.12
C HIS A 80 -31.21 9.16 6.18
N ALA A 81 -31.78 10.05 7.01
CA ALA A 81 -32.75 9.75 8.05
C ALA A 81 -34.11 9.32 7.48
#